data_AF-A0A4Y9RXY2-F1
#
_entry.id   AF-A0A4Y9RXY2-F1
#
_cell.length_a   1.000
_cell.length_b   1.000
_cell.length_c   1.000
_cell.angle_alpha   90.00
_cell.angle_beta   90.00
_cell.angle_gamma   90.00
#
_symmetry.space_group_name_H-M   'P 1'
#
loop_
_entity.id
_entity.type
_entity.pdbx_description
1 polymer ?
#
loop_
_entity_poly.entity_id
_entity_poly.type
_entity_poly.pdbx_seq_one_letter_code
_entity_poly.pdbx_strand_id
1 'polypeptide(L)'
;MHQIIALAVTLVVALLLNGVVAAQMVSVGYWGGALGSLLVGPLIVFYAVHTLVYFVVRLIRGKDRMRSYTRSRLNYVGAVVAILGVVGAAAGPA
;
A
#
# COMPACT_ATOMS: atom_id res chain seq x y z
N MET A 1 2.65 -11.12 -12.16
CA MET A 1 4.00 -10.55 -11.97
C MET A 1 3.98 -9.09 -11.51
N HIS A 2 3.36 -8.16 -12.23
CA HIS A 2 3.29 -6.73 -11.82
C HIS A 2 2.74 -6.45 -10.41
N GLN A 3 1.75 -7.24 -9.94
CA GLN A 3 1.20 -7.08 -8.59
C GLN A 3 2.20 -7.42 -7.48
N ILE A 4 2.99 -8.49 -7.69
CA ILE A 4 4.00 -8.93 -6.72
C ILE A 4 5.12 -7.89 -6.64
N ILE A 5 5.54 -7.34 -7.78
CA ILE A 5 6.55 -6.27 -7.84
C ILE A 5 6.03 -5.01 -7.14
N ALA A 6 4.80 -4.57 -7.43
CA ALA A 6 4.18 -3.41 -6.79
C ALA A 6 4.03 -3.58 -5.27
N LEU A 7 3.64 -4.77 -4.82
CA LEU A 7 3.56 -5.12 -3.41
C LEU A 7 4.95 -5.09 -2.76
N ALA A 8 5.94 -5.73 -3.39
CA ALA A 8 7.31 -5.76 -2.89
C ALA A 8 7.90 -4.35 -2.75
N VAL A 9 7.71 -3.48 -3.74
CA VAL A 9 8.13 -2.07 -3.67
C VAL A 9 7.42 -1.35 -2.53
N THR A 10 6.11 -1.56 -2.35
CA THR A 10 5.33 -0.95 -1.27
C THR A 10 5.87 -1.36 0.11
N LEU A 11 6.18 -2.65 0.29
CA LEU A 11 6.72 -3.18 1.55
C LEU A 11 8.15 -2.69 1.81
N VAL A 12 8.99 -2.61 0.77
CA VAL A 12 10.35 -2.05 0.89
C VAL A 12 10.29 -0.58 1.31
N VAL A 13 9.40 0.20 0.71
CA VAL A 13 9.22 1.61 1.09
C VAL A 13 8.67 1.74 2.52
N ALA A 14 7.70 0.91 2.90
CA ALA A 14 7.21 0.87 4.28
C ALA A 14 8.32 0.54 5.29
N LEU A 15 9.19 -0.41 4.95
CA LEU A 15 10.35 -0.76 5.78
C LEU A 15 11.34 0.42 5.90
N LEU A 16 11.66 1.09 4.78
CA LEU A 16 12.60 2.20 4.78
C LEU A 16 12.08 3.41 5.56
N LEU A 17 10.78 3.70 5.47
CA LEU A 17 10.18 4.87 6.10
C LEU A 17 9.77 4.64 7.56
N ASN A 18 9.24 3.46 7.89
CA ASN A 18 8.75 3.14 9.23
C ASN A 18 9.69 2.25 10.05
N GLY A 19 10.83 1.81 9.51
CA GLY A 19 11.73 0.86 10.16
C GLY A 19 12.25 1.32 11.52
N VAL A 20 12.63 2.60 11.65
CA VAL A 20 13.11 3.16 12.92
C VAL A 20 11.99 3.23 13.96
N VAL A 21 10.80 3.71 13.57
CA VAL A 21 9.63 3.79 14.44
C VAL A 21 9.19 2.40 14.90
N ALA A 22 9.18 1.43 13.98
CA ALA A 22 8.85 0.05 14.31
C ALA A 22 9.89 -0.59 15.25
N ALA A 23 11.18 -0.32 15.07
CA ALA A 23 12.22 -0.78 15.99
C ALA A 23 12.05 -0.18 17.39
N GLN A 24 11.69 1.10 17.49
CA GLN A 24 11.36 1.75 18.77
C GLN A 24 10.13 1.11 19.42
N MET A 25 9.06 0.83 18.66
CA MET A 25 7.87 0.14 19.17
C MET A 25 8.20 -1.28 19.68
N VAL A 26 9.05 -2.03 18.97
CA VAL A 26 9.51 -3.35 19.43
C VAL A 26 10.32 -3.23 20.71
N SER A 27 11.16 -2.20 20.86
CA SER A 27 12.01 -2.01 22.06
C SER A 27 11.21 -1.83 23.35
N VAL A 28 9.97 -1.32 23.25
CA VAL A 28 9.04 -1.17 24.38
C VAL A 28 8.02 -2.32 24.47
N GLY A 29 8.23 -3.41 23.73
CA GLY A 29 7.36 -4.58 23.73
C GLY A 29 6.06 -4.41 22.91
N TYR A 30 5.90 -3.32 22.18
CA TYR A 30 4.71 -3.03 21.36
C TYR A 30 4.82 -3.63 19.95
N TRP A 31 4.93 -4.96 19.89
CA TRP A 31 5.05 -5.72 18.65
C TRP A 31 3.86 -5.53 17.70
N GLY A 32 2.65 -5.33 18.25
CA GLY A 32 1.44 -5.10 17.46
C GLY A 32 1.51 -3.82 16.62
N GLY A 33 2.04 -2.73 17.17
CA GLY A 33 2.22 -1.48 16.42
C GLY A 33 3.31 -1.57 15.36
N ALA A 34 4.41 -2.26 15.68
CA ALA A 34 5.50 -2.49 14.72
C ALA A 34 5.03 -3.31 13.51
N LEU A 35 4.32 -4.42 13.73
CA LEU A 35 3.73 -5.23 12.65
C LEU A 35 2.64 -4.46 11.91
N GLY A 36 1.85 -3.67 12.64
CA GLY A 36 0.83 -2.78 12.09
C GLY A 36 1.41 -1.79 11.08
N SER A 37 2.48 -1.09 11.45
CA SER A 37 3.10 -0.04 10.64
C SER A 37 3.92 -0.58 9.46
N LEU A 38 4.58 -1.73 9.61
CA LEU A 38 5.47 -2.28 8.57
C LEU A 38 4.76 -3.16 7.54
N LEU A 39 3.73 -3.89 7.96
CA LEU A 39 3.10 -4.93 7.12
C LEU A 39 1.61 -4.68 6.95
N VAL A 40 0.86 -4.66 8.05
CA VAL A 40 -0.60 -4.73 8.00
C VAL A 40 -1.20 -3.45 7.39
N GLY A 41 -0.73 -2.28 7.82
CA GLY A 41 -1.17 -0.98 7.30
C GLY A 41 -0.92 -0.84 5.79
N PRO A 42 0.34 -0.98 5.32
CA PRO A 42 0.67 -0.91 3.90
C PRO A 42 -0.12 -1.92 3.05
N LEU A 43 -0.32 -3.15 3.54
CA LEU A 43 -1.13 -4.17 2.86
C LEU A 43 -2.59 -3.75 2.72
N ILE A 44 -3.22 -3.32 3.82
CA ILE A 44 -4.62 -2.88 3.82
C ILE A 44 -4.80 -1.72 2.84
N VAL A 45 -3.94 -0.70 2.90
CA VAL A 45 -4.03 0.46 1.99
C VAL A 45 -3.85 0.03 0.54
N PHE A 46 -2.84 -0.81 0.25
CA PHE A 46 -2.59 -1.31 -1.11
C PHE A 46 -3.81 -2.03 -1.68
N TYR A 47 -4.41 -2.96 -0.94
CA TYR A 47 -5.57 -3.72 -1.40
C TYR A 47 -6.86 -2.88 -1.43
N ALA A 48 -7.07 -1.99 -0.46
CA ALA A 48 -8.23 -1.10 -0.44
C ALA A 48 -8.23 -0.17 -1.67
N VAL A 49 -7.09 0.44 -1.97
CA VAL A 49 -6.94 1.29 -3.17
C VAL A 49 -7.11 0.47 -4.43
N HIS A 50 -6.49 -0.71 -4.50
CA HIS A 50 -6.63 -1.59 -5.67
C HIS A 50 -8.11 -1.93 -5.93
N THR A 51 -8.86 -2.21 -4.86
CA THR A 51 -10.28 -2.55 -4.92
C THR A 51 -11.11 -1.33 -5.34
N LEU A 52 -10.86 -0.17 -4.74
CA LEU A 52 -11.56 1.08 -5.07
C LEU A 52 -11.35 1.46 -6.54
N VAL A 53 -10.09 1.50 -7.00
CA VAL A 53 -9.75 1.83 -8.38
C VAL A 53 -10.34 0.81 -9.34
N TYR A 54 -10.37 -0.48 -8.96
CA TYR A 54 -11.01 -1.51 -9.76
C TYR A 54 -12.50 -1.22 -9.94
N PHE A 55 -13.24 -0.96 -8.86
CA PHE A 55 -14.67 -0.68 -8.94
C PHE A 55 -14.99 0.62 -9.68
N VAL A 56 -14.21 1.68 -9.47
CA VAL A 56 -14.39 2.97 -10.18
C VAL A 56 -14.16 2.79 -11.68
N VAL A 57 -13.09 2.11 -12.08
CA VAL A 57 -12.80 1.83 -13.50
C VAL A 57 -13.89 0.94 -14.11
N ARG A 58 -14.40 -0.04 -13.34
CA ARG A 58 -15.50 -0.92 -13.77
C ARG A 58 -16.77 -0.12 -14.03
N LEU A 59 -17.09 0.83 -13.15
CA LEU A 59 -18.26 1.68 -13.25
C LEU A 59 -18.21 2.59 -14.48
N ILE A 60 -17.04 3.20 -14.76
CA ILE A 60 -16.88 4.18 -15.84
C ILE A 60 -16.74 3.52 -17.22
N ARG A 61 -15.95 2.43 -17.33
CA ARG A 61 -15.56 1.87 -18.64
C ARG A 61 -16.36 0.64 -19.07
N GLY A 62 -17.20 0.09 -18.20
CA GLY A 62 -17.93 -1.15 -18.45
C GLY A 62 -17.02 -2.40 -18.39
N LYS A 63 -17.66 -3.58 -18.31
CA LYS A 63 -16.99 -4.87 -18.06
C LYS A 63 -16.02 -5.27 -19.18
N ASP A 64 -16.31 -4.88 -20.42
CA ASP A 64 -15.60 -5.36 -21.62
C ASP A 64 -14.27 -4.63 -21.88
N ARG A 65 -14.14 -3.34 -21.54
CA ARG A 65 -12.87 -2.59 -21.70
C ARG A 65 -11.89 -2.80 -20.55
N MET A 66 -12.27 -3.60 -19.55
CA MET A 66 -11.46 -3.84 -18.37
C MET A 66 -10.25 -4.73 -18.70
N ARG A 67 -10.43 -5.78 -19.53
CA ARG A 67 -9.35 -6.73 -19.87
C ARG A 67 -8.05 -6.10 -20.37
N SER A 68 -8.11 -4.97 -21.09
CA SER A 68 -6.93 -4.25 -21.61
C SER A 68 -6.30 -3.29 -20.59
N TYR A 69 -7.07 -2.79 -19.61
CA TYR A 69 -6.61 -1.84 -18.59
C TYR A 69 -6.01 -2.53 -17.34
N THR A 70 -6.35 -3.81 -17.11
CA THR A 70 -6.55 -4.35 -15.75
C THR A 70 -5.42 -5.14 -15.11
N ARG A 71 -4.14 -4.95 -15.45
CA ARG A 71 -3.07 -5.53 -14.58
C ARG A 71 -1.92 -4.61 -14.24
N SER A 72 -1.43 -3.79 -15.15
CA SER A 72 -0.23 -2.99 -14.87
C SER A 72 -0.58 -1.67 -14.19
N ARG A 73 -1.54 -0.91 -14.73
CA ARG A 73 -1.89 0.43 -14.22
C ARG A 73 -2.53 0.41 -12.84
N LEU A 74 -3.42 -0.56 -12.58
CA LEU A 74 -4.08 -0.75 -11.29
C LEU A 74 -3.09 -1.09 -10.16
N ASN A 75 -2.03 -1.84 -10.46
CA ASN A 75 -0.99 -2.16 -9.48
C ASN A 75 -0.07 -0.96 -9.22
N TYR A 76 0.24 -0.16 -10.24
CA TYR A 76 1.01 1.08 -10.05
C TYR A 76 0.25 2.12 -9.23
N VAL A 77 -1.06 2.31 -9.46
CA VAL A 77 -1.87 3.24 -8.66
C VAL A 77 -2.00 2.76 -7.22
N GLY A 78 -2.25 1.46 -7.00
CA GLY A 78 -2.25 0.87 -5.66
C GLY A 78 -0.93 1.07 -4.92
N ALA A 79 0.21 0.88 -5.61
CA ALA A 79 1.53 1.11 -5.03
C ALA A 79 1.77 2.59 -4.71
N VAL A 80 1.47 3.51 -5.62
CA VAL A 80 1.67 4.96 -5.40
C VAL A 80 0.86 5.45 -4.21
N VAL A 81 -0.40 5.05 -4.09
CA VAL A 81 -1.25 5.50 -2.98
C VAL A 81 -0.84 4.83 -1.66
N ALA A 82 -0.42 3.57 -1.68
CA ALA A 82 0.12 2.92 -0.49
C ALA A 82 1.43 3.59 -0.03
N ILE A 83 2.31 3.96 -0.95
CA ILE A 83 3.52 4.74 -0.66
C ILE A 83 3.15 6.12 -0.09
N LEU A 84 2.18 6.83 -0.68
CA LEU A 84 1.71 8.11 -0.15
C LEU A 84 1.08 7.98 1.25
N GLY A 85 0.35 6.89 1.52
CA GLY A 85 -0.20 6.60 2.84
C GLY A 85 0.89 6.33 3.87
N VAL A 86 1.95 5.60 3.49
CA VAL A 86 3.14 5.40 4.34
C VAL A 86 3.86 6.72 4.58
N VAL A 87 4.06 7.55 3.56
CA VAL A 87 4.69 8.88 3.69
C VAL A 87 3.86 9.80 4.58
N GLY A 88 2.54 9.82 4.41
CA GLY A 88 1.64 10.60 5.26
C GLY A 88 1.63 10.14 6.72
N ALA A 89 1.76 8.84 6.97
CA ALA A 89 1.90 8.30 8.32
C ALA A 89 3.28 8.61 8.94
N ALA A 90 4.35 8.58 8.14
CA ALA A 90 5.70 8.95 8.56
C ALA A 90 5.84 10.46 8.81
N ALA A 91 5.07 11.28 8.09
CA ALA A 91 5.03 12.74 8.23
C ALA A 91 4.05 13.22 9.32
N GLY A 92 3.83 12.44 10.39
CA GLY A 92 2.88 12.75 11.46
C GLY A 92 2.92 14.21 11.96
N PRO A 93 1.83 14.73 12.56
CA PRO A 93 1.73 16.14 12.92
C PRO A 93 2.91 16.54 13.84
N ALA A 94 3.51 17.68 13.53
CA ALA A 94 4.56 18.31 14.32
C ALA A 94 4.19 18.42 15.81
#